data_AF-A0A7X6YZX3-F1
#
_entry.id   AF-A0A7X6YZX3-F1
#
_cell.length_a   1.000
_cell.length_b   1.000
_cell.length_c   1.000
_cell.angle_alpha   90.00
_cell.angle_beta   90.00
_cell.angle_gamma   90.00
#
_symmetry.space_group_name_H-M   'P 1'
#
loop_
_entity.id
_entity.type
_entity.pdbx_description
1 polymer ?
#
loop_
_entity_poly.entity_id
_entity_poly.type
_entity_poly.pdbx_seq_one_letter_code
_entity_poly.pdbx_strand_id
1 'polypeptide(L)'
;MEWINKKNGELKKGKSDKGLIEKATKALHLLEELSKTELEFIFKGGTSLLLLLDELHRFSIDIDIITDEENMGEVIENELTKV
;
A
#
# COMPACT_ATOMS: atom_id res chain seq x y z
N MET A 1 13.54 0.98 -10.92
CA MET A 1 12.99 2.03 -11.82
C MET A 1 12.37 1.51 -13.11
N GLU A 2 12.90 0.45 -13.72
CA GLU A 2 12.37 -0.08 -14.99
C GLU A 2 10.90 -0.52 -14.91
N TRP A 3 10.51 -1.24 -13.86
CA TRP A 3 9.12 -1.64 -13.64
C TRP A 3 8.17 -0.43 -13.52
N ILE A 4 8.55 0.60 -12.77
CA ILE A 4 7.76 1.83 -12.62
C ILE A 4 7.58 2.52 -13.97
N ASN A 5 8.64 2.59 -14.79
CA ASN A 5 8.56 3.19 -16.13
C ASN A 5 7.59 2.42 -17.02
N LYS A 6 7.67 1.08 -17.02
CA LYS A 6 6.76 0.21 -17.77
C LYS A 6 5.32 0.40 -17.30
N LYS A 7 5.08 0.28 -15.99
CA LYS A 7 3.73 0.41 -15.41
C LYS A 7 3.12 1.78 -15.70
N ASN A 8 3.92 2.84 -15.62
CA ASN A 8 3.48 4.20 -15.95
C ASN A 8 3.06 4.36 -17.43
N GLY A 9 3.65 3.58 -18.34
CA GLY A 9 3.26 3.53 -19.74
C GLY A 9 1.98 2.74 -20.02
N GLU A 10 1.57 1.85 -19.11
CA GLU A 10 0.37 1.00 -19.23
C GLU A 10 -0.90 1.66 -18.66
N LEU A 11 -0.78 2.83 -18.00
CA LEU A 11 -1.92 3.49 -17.36
C LEU A 11 -2.93 4.02 -18.40
N LYS A 12 -4.18 3.56 -18.31
CA LYS A 12 -5.27 3.91 -19.25
C LYS A 12 -5.60 5.41 -19.27
N LYS A 13 -5.46 6.10 -18.13
CA LYS A 13 -5.74 7.55 -17.99
C LYS A 13 -4.54 8.45 -18.30
N GLY A 14 -3.46 7.89 -18.85
CA GLY A 14 -2.22 8.60 -19.12
C GLY A 14 -1.18 8.42 -18.02
N LYS A 15 0.01 8.97 -18.27
CA LYS A 15 1.16 8.85 -17.38
C LYS A 15 0.89 9.58 -16.06
N SER A 16 1.21 8.93 -14.95
CA SER A 16 1.28 9.52 -13.62
C SER A 16 2.72 9.88 -13.23
N ASP A 17 2.83 10.64 -12.14
CA ASP A 17 4.11 10.89 -11.50
C ASP A 17 4.74 9.57 -11.01
N LYS A 18 6.00 9.34 -11.38
CA LYS A 18 6.70 8.09 -11.04
C LYS A 18 6.95 7.95 -9.54
N GLY A 19 7.15 9.06 -8.83
CA GLY A 19 7.29 9.10 -7.39
C GLY A 19 6.00 8.72 -6.68
N LEU A 20 4.83 9.08 -7.22
CA LEU A 20 3.54 8.61 -6.70
C LEU A 20 3.38 7.09 -6.87
N ILE A 21 3.77 6.53 -8.02
CA ILE A 21 3.74 5.07 -8.24
C ILE A 21 4.66 4.37 -7.24
N GLU A 22 5.86 4.89 -7.04
CA GLU A 22 6.82 4.34 -6.06
C GLU A 22 6.25 4.36 -4.64
N LYS A 23 5.71 5.51 -4.20
CA LYS A 23 5.12 5.65 -2.86
C LYS A 23 3.92 4.74 -2.66
N ALA A 24 3.02 4.65 -3.63
CA ALA A 24 1.88 3.73 -3.59
C ALA A 24 2.34 2.27 -3.50
N THR A 25 3.38 1.90 -4.26
CA THR A 25 3.97 0.56 -4.20
C THR A 25 4.55 0.27 -2.82
N LYS A 26 5.28 1.21 -2.21
CA LYS A 26 5.82 1.06 -0.84
C LYS A 26 4.72 0.95 0.21
N ALA A 27 3.65 1.73 0.08
CA ALA A 27 2.51 1.68 0.99
C ALA A 27 1.79 0.32 0.93
N LEU A 28 1.57 -0.22 -0.27
CA LEU A 28 1.02 -1.56 -0.45
C LEU A 28 1.98 -2.67 0.01
N HIS A 29 3.29 -2.49 -0.17
CA HIS A 29 4.26 -3.44 0.34
C HIS A 29 4.28 -3.47 1.87
N LEU A 30 4.20 -2.32 2.53
CA LEU A 30 4.01 -2.26 3.99
C LEU A 30 2.75 -3.01 4.41
N LEU A 31 1.62 -2.80 3.72
CA LEU A 31 0.38 -3.52 4.00
C LEU A 31 0.54 -5.05 3.84
N GLU A 32 1.27 -5.49 2.82
CA GLU A 32 1.60 -6.90 2.61
C GLU A 32 2.44 -7.44 3.78
N GLU A 33 3.49 -6.74 4.20
CA GLU A 33 4.32 -7.17 5.33
C GLU A 33 3.50 -7.25 6.62
N LEU A 34 2.65 -6.26 6.91
CA LEU A 34 1.73 -6.31 8.05
C LEU A 34 0.81 -7.53 7.98
N SER A 35 0.31 -7.89 6.79
CA SER A 35 -0.55 -9.08 6.61
C SER A 35 0.15 -10.42 6.85
N LYS A 36 1.49 -10.45 6.88
CA LYS A 36 2.29 -11.64 7.21
C LYS A 36 2.55 -11.80 8.71
N THR A 37 2.23 -10.78 9.49
CA THR A 37 2.34 -10.79 10.95
C THR A 37 1.06 -11.39 11.57
N GLU A 38 1.09 -11.60 12.89
CA GLU A 38 -0.10 -12.00 13.65
C GLU A 38 -1.02 -10.80 13.98
N LEU A 39 -0.74 -9.59 13.46
CA LEU A 39 -1.58 -8.43 13.66
C LEU A 39 -2.92 -8.61 12.93
N GLU A 40 -4.02 -8.63 13.69
CA GLU A 40 -5.36 -8.62 13.13
C GLU A 40 -5.77 -7.18 12.77
N PHE A 41 -6.02 -6.91 11.50
CA PHE A 41 -6.44 -5.59 11.04
C PHE A 41 -7.35 -5.65 9.80
N ILE A 42 -8.10 -4.56 9.59
CA ILE A 42 -8.92 -4.33 8.42
C ILE A 42 -8.32 -3.17 7.62
N PHE A 43 -7.90 -3.44 6.38
CA PHE A 43 -7.54 -2.39 5.43
C PHE A 43 -8.79 -1.73 4.85
N LYS A 44 -8.86 -0.40 4.95
CA LYS A 44 -10.07 0.37 4.58
C LYS A 44 -9.73 1.67 3.85
N GLY A 45 -10.76 2.50 3.68
CA GLY A 45 -10.62 3.86 3.17
C GLY A 45 -10.72 3.94 1.65
N GLY A 46 -10.46 5.13 1.10
CA GLY A 46 -10.45 5.31 -0.35
C GLY A 46 -9.28 4.60 -1.02
N THR A 47 -8.18 4.38 -0.28
CA THR A 47 -6.99 3.66 -0.75
C THR A 47 -7.28 2.18 -1.03
N SER A 48 -8.17 1.53 -0.25
CA SER A 48 -8.44 0.10 -0.46
C SER A 48 -9.12 -0.21 -1.80
N LEU A 49 -9.79 0.79 -2.40
CA LEU A 49 -10.34 0.67 -3.76
C LEU A 49 -9.28 0.38 -4.81
N LEU A 50 -8.01 0.71 -4.55
CA LEU A 50 -6.89 0.37 -5.43
C LEU A 50 -6.75 -1.15 -5.65
N LEU A 51 -7.10 -1.96 -4.65
CA LEU A 51 -7.04 -3.42 -4.71
C LEU A 51 -8.35 -4.06 -5.20
N LEU A 52 -9.47 -3.33 -5.10
CA LEU A 52 -10.81 -3.85 -5.39
C LEU A 52 -11.31 -3.50 -6.78
N LEU A 53 -10.74 -2.49 -7.44
CA LEU A 53 -11.17 -2.02 -8.74
C LEU A 53 -10.27 -2.54 -9.86
N ASP A 54 -10.88 -2.98 -10.97
CA ASP A 54 -10.18 -3.44 -12.17
C ASP A 54 -9.35 -2.33 -12.84
N GLU A 55 -9.75 -1.08 -12.63
CA GLU A 55 -9.07 0.09 -13.17
C GLU A 55 -8.61 1.05 -12.08
N LEU A 56 -7.37 1.49 -12.22
CA LEU A 56 -6.76 2.43 -11.29
C LEU A 56 -7.21 3.86 -11.63
N HIS A 57 -8.08 4.43 -10.79
CA HIS A 57 -8.60 5.79 -10.99
C HIS A 57 -7.66 6.87 -10.45
N ARG A 58 -6.97 6.60 -9.34
CA ARG A 58 -5.98 7.48 -8.71
C ARG A 58 -4.98 6.64 -7.92
N PHE A 59 -3.74 7.12 -7.81
CA PHE A 59 -2.81 6.58 -6.83
C PHE A 59 -3.14 7.13 -5.44
N SER A 60 -2.94 6.30 -4.44
CA SER A 60 -2.94 6.69 -3.03
C SER A 60 -1.62 6.23 -2.42
N ILE A 61 -1.09 7.04 -1.50
CA ILE A 61 0.23 6.85 -0.90
C ILE A 61 0.16 6.50 0.59
N ASP A 62 -1.05 6.51 1.15
CA ASP A 62 -1.33 6.25 2.55
C ASP A 62 -2.13 4.95 2.67
N ILE A 63 -1.94 4.20 3.74
CA ILE A 63 -2.78 3.05 4.09
C ILE A 63 -3.60 3.38 5.34
N ASP A 64 -4.91 3.16 5.27
CA ASP A 64 -5.81 3.31 6.41
C ASP A 64 -6.17 1.92 6.95
N ILE A 65 -5.76 1.62 8.18
CA ILE A 65 -6.08 0.34 8.84
C ILE A 65 -6.90 0.57 10.11
N ILE A 66 -7.76 -0.39 10.44
CA ILE A 66 -8.39 -0.53 11.77
C ILE A 66 -7.83 -1.79 12.41
N THR A 67 -7.45 -1.72 13.68
CA THR A 67 -7.06 -2.87 14.48
C THR A 67 -7.57 -2.68 15.91
N ASP A 68 -7.79 -3.78 16.62
CA ASP A 68 -8.09 -3.76 18.06
C ASP A 68 -6.80 -3.74 18.91
N GLU A 69 -5.61 -3.77 18.28
CA GLU A 69 -4.33 -3.64 18.95
C GLU A 69 -4.11 -2.23 19.51
N GLU A 70 -3.99 -2.12 20.83
CA GLU A 70 -3.81 -0.85 21.54
C GLU A 70 -2.41 -0.25 21.28
N ASN A 71 -1.39 -1.08 21.07
CA ASN A 71 0.01 -0.67 20.90
C ASN A 71 0.53 -0.90 19.48
N MET A 72 -0.23 -0.46 18.48
CA MET A 72 0.09 -0.63 17.06
C MET A 72 1.52 -0.19 16.69
N GLY A 73 2.01 0.92 17.26
CA GLY A 73 3.35 1.43 16.96
C GLY A 73 4.46 0.44 17.34
N GLU A 74 4.35 -0.17 18.53
CA GLU A 74 5.32 -1.16 19.01
C GLU A 74 5.24 -2.46 18.20
N VAL A 75 4.02 -2.90 17.84
CA VAL A 75 3.84 -4.09 16.98
C VAL A 75 4.47 -3.88 15.62
N ILE A 76 4.24 -2.73 14.98
CA ILE A 76 4.84 -2.40 13.69
C ILE A 76 6.36 -2.39 13.78
N GLU A 77 6.94 -1.77 14.81
CA GLU A 77 8.39 -1.72 15.00
C GLU A 77 9.00 -3.11 15.23
N ASN A 78 8.36 -3.94 16.06
CA ASN A 78 8.85 -5.29 16.39
C ASN A 78 8.68 -6.29 15.24
N GLU A 79 7.62 -6.18 14.45
CA GLU A 79 7.38 -7.12 13.35
C GLU A 79 8.17 -6.75 12.09
N LEU A 80 8.28 -5.46 11.76
CA LEU A 80 9.00 -5.04 10.55
C LEU A 80 10.53 -5.07 10.70
N THR A 81 11.06 -5.14 11.92
CA THR A 81 12.51 -5.33 12.17
C THR A 81 12.95 -6.79 12.05
N LYS A 82 12.01 -7.73 11.95
CA LYS A 82 12.29 -9.17 11.78
C LYS A 82 12.44 -9.59 10.31
N VAL A 83 12.10 -8.70 9.36
CA VAL A 83 12.11 -8.95 7.90
C VAL A 83 13.43 -8.55 7.27
#